data_AF-A0A1D6GGI8-F1
#
_entry.id   AF-A0A1D6GGI8-F1
#
_cell.length_a   1.000
_cell.length_b   1.000
_cell.length_c   1.000
_cell.angle_alpha   90.00
_cell.angle_beta   90.00
_cell.angle_gamma   90.00
#
_symmetry.space_group_name_H-M   'P 1'
#
loop_
_entity.id
_entity.type
_entity.pdbx_description
1 polymer ?
#
loop_
_entity_poly.entity_id
_entity_poly.type
_entity_poly.pdbx_seq_one_letter_code
_entity_poly.pdbx_strand_id
1 'polypeptide(L)' 'MMTCMQTTYLVSRFFMALTLKDQSILVNGDINEGLLRLCHKLHRLRKEYAYTFESTSLSYQCSEVSRILQG' A
#
# COMPACT_ATOMS: atom_id res chain seq x y z
N MET A 1 37.40 -16.33 -6.24
CA MET A 1 35.99 -16.74 -6.37
C MET A 1 35.19 -15.81 -5.47
N MET A 2 34.44 -14.85 -6.04
CA MET A 2 33.50 -14.04 -5.24
C MET A 2 32.22 -14.85 -5.04
N THR A 3 31.82 -15.08 -3.79
CA THR A 3 30.53 -15.68 -3.45
C THR A 3 29.42 -14.68 -3.71
N CYS A 4 28.60 -14.95 -4.72
CA CYS A 4 27.43 -14.16 -5.05
C CYS A 4 26.26 -14.58 -4.16
N MET A 5 25.87 -13.74 -3.19
CA MET A 5 24.71 -14.00 -2.33
C MET A 5 23.45 -13.43 -2.99
N GLN A 6 22.47 -14.27 -3.29
CA GLN A 6 21.17 -13.85 -3.80
C GLN A 6 20.17 -13.85 -2.65
N THR A 7 19.56 -12.69 -2.39
CA THR A 7 18.50 -12.55 -1.39
C THR A 7 17.17 -12.26 -2.09
N THR A 8 16.16 -13.07 -1.80
CA THR A 8 14.79 -12.88 -2.30
C THR A 8 13.94 -12.25 -1.21
N TYR A 9 13.24 -11.17 -1.56
CA TYR A 9 12.30 -10.48 -0.69
C TYR A 9 10.91 -10.54 -1.30
N LEU A 10 9.90 -10.78 -0.46
CA LEU A 10 8.50 -10.66 -0.85
C LEU A 10 8.05 -9.21 -0.59
N VAL A 11 7.64 -8.51 -1.63
CA VAL A 11 7.16 -7.13 -1.56
C VAL A 11 5.66 -7.11 -1.81
N SER A 12 4.91 -6.64 -0.84
CA SER A 12 3.46 -6.66 -0.81
C SER A 12 2.94 -5.24 -0.80
N ARG A 13 2.18 -4.83 -1.81
CA ARG A 13 1.64 -3.46 -1.95
C ARG A 13 0.14 -3.48 -2.07
N PHE A 14 -0.53 -2.50 -1.46
CA PHE A 14 -1.96 -2.28 -1.67
C PHE A 14 -2.20 -0.96 -2.39
N PHE A 15 -3.30 -0.91 -3.13
CA PHE A 15 -3.86 0.30 -3.73
C PHE A 15 -5.34 0.37 -3.38
N MET A 16 -5.75 1.47 -2.78
CA MET A 16 -7.13 1.74 -2.39
C MET A 16 -7.61 2.98 -3.11
N ALA A 17 -8.64 2.87 -3.93
CA ALA A 17 -9.32 4.03 -4.49
C ALA A 17 -10.54 4.35 -3.63
N LEU A 18 -10.61 5.59 -3.17
CA LEU A 18 -11.70 6.16 -2.38
C LEU A 18 -12.43 7.15 -3.27
N THR A 19 -13.69 6.86 -3.59
CA THR A 19 -14.53 7.78 -4.37
C THR A 19 -15.39 8.59 -3.41
N LEU A 20 -15.21 9.89 -3.47
CA LEU A 20 -16.04 10.93 -2.86
C LEU A 20 -16.90 11.53 -3.98
N LYS A 21 -18.02 12.18 -3.63
CA LYS A 21 -18.99 12.80 -4.56
C LYS A 21 -18.38 13.35 -5.86
N ASP A 22 -17.35 14.18 -5.74
CA ASP A 22 -16.74 14.88 -6.88
C ASP A 22 -15.25 14.56 -7.06
N GLN A 23 -14.68 13.66 -6.25
CA GLN A 23 -13.23 13.43 -6.18
C GLN A 23 -12.87 11.97 -5.89
N SER A 24 -11.87 11.46 -6.60
CA SER A 24 -11.27 10.15 -6.30
C SER A 24 -9.88 10.32 -5.68
N ILE A 25 -9.64 9.67 -4.55
CA ILE A 25 -8.33 9.64 -3.89
C ILE A 25 -7.75 8.24 -4.07
N LEU A 26 -6.53 8.15 -4.61
CA LEU A 26 -5.77 6.91 -4.66
C LEU A 26 -4.78 6.87 -3.49
N VAL A 27 -4.89 5.84 -2.67
CA VAL A 27 -3.98 5.58 -1.55
C VAL A 27 -3.21 4.31 -1.84
N ASN A 28 -1.88 4.38 -1.81
CA ASN A 28 -1.01 3.22 -1.94
C ASN A 28 -0.11 3.06 -0.71
N GLY A 29 0.33 1.82 -0.46
CA GLY A 29 1.28 1.54 0.62
C GLY A 29 1.79 0.11 0.59
N ASP A 30 2.85 -0.13 1.37
CA ASP A 30 3.35 -1.48 1.63
C ASP A 30 2.47 -2.16 2.67
N ILE A 31 2.12 -3.43 2.47
CA ILE A 31 1.34 -4.21 3.44
C ILE A 31 2.07 -4.35 4.77
N ASN A 32 3.39 -4.48 4.74
CA ASN A 32 4.18 -4.70 5.95
C ASN A 32 4.20 -3.46 6.87
N GLU A 33 3.98 -2.25 6.33
CA GLU A 33 3.90 -1.02 7.12
C GLU A 33 2.47 -0.43 7.23
N GLY A 34 1.51 -0.89 6.40
CA GLY A 34 0.52 0.04 5.88
C GLY A 34 -0.96 -0.16 6.23
N LEU A 35 -1.39 -1.30 6.78
CA LEU A 35 -2.83 -1.50 7.01
C LEU A 35 -3.37 -0.67 8.19
N LEU A 36 -2.64 -0.66 9.32
CA LEU A 36 -3.04 0.09 10.51
C LEU A 36 -2.97 1.62 10.27
N ARG A 37 -1.91 2.07 9.56
CA ARG A 37 -1.75 3.47 9.16
C ARG A 37 -2.82 3.91 8.17
N LEU A 38 -3.25 3.03 7.26
CA LEU A 38 -4.37 3.26 6.35
C LEU A 38 -5.68 3.46 7.12
N CYS A 39 -6.00 2.55 8.05
CA CYS A 39 -7.19 2.68 8.90
C CYS A 39 -7.23 4.00 9.67
N HIS A 40 -6.09 4.43 10.23
CA HIS A 40 -5.98 5.73 10.89
C HIS A 40 -6.24 6.92 9.95
N LYS A 41 -5.68 6.91 8.73
CA LYS A 41 -5.92 7.95 7.73
C LYS A 41 -7.39 8.02 7.32
N LEU A 42 -8.01 6.87 7.05
CA LEU A 42 -9.44 6.79 6.68
C LEU A 42 -10.35 7.29 7.80
N HIS A 43 -10.07 6.88 9.05
CA HIS A 43 -10.81 7.32 10.22
C HIS A 43 -10.71 8.84 10.40
N ARG A 44 -9.51 9.40 10.23
CA ARG A 44 -9.28 10.85 10.28
C ARG A 44 -10.05 11.58 9.20
N LEU A 45 -10.01 11.11 7.95
CA LEU A 45 -10.76 11.72 6.83
C LEU A 45 -12.27 11.74 7.09
N ARG A 46 -12.81 10.65 7.64
CA ARG A 46 -14.24 10.56 7.99
C ARG A 46 -14.62 11.50 9.14
N LYS A 47 -13.75 11.66 10.14
CA LYS A 47 -14.01 12.45 11.34
C LYS A 47 -13.80 13.96 11.15
N GLU A 48 -12.73 14.36 10.45
CA GLU A 48 -12.36 15.76 10.27
C GLU A 48 -13.17 16.46 9.17
N TYR A 49 -13.59 15.74 8.13
CA TYR A 49 -14.18 16.36 6.93
C TYR A 49 -15.61 15.91 6.64
N ALA A 50 -16.21 15.08 7.51
CA ALA A 50 -17.54 14.49 7.32
C ALA A 50 -17.73 13.80 5.95
N TYR A 51 -16.64 13.36 5.32
CA TYR A 51 -16.68 12.76 4.00
C TYR A 51 -17.51 11.47 4.03
N THR A 52 -18.54 11.43 3.20
CA THR A 52 -19.29 10.22 2.89
C THR A 52 -18.65 9.59 1.66
N PHE A 53 -18.05 8.42 1.84
CA PHE A 53 -17.49 7.66 0.72
C PHE A 53 -18.63 7.01 -0.05
N GLU A 54 -18.69 7.26 -1.36
CA GLU A 54 -19.70 6.66 -2.23
C GLU A 54 -19.30 5.26 -2.65
N SER A 55 -18.00 5.03 -2.87
CA SER A 55 -17.44 3.71 -3.12
C SER A 55 -16.01 3.61 -2.64
N THR A 56 -15.59 2.38 -2.39
CA THR A 56 -14.24 2.04 -1.97
C THR A 56 -13.82 0.77 -2.70
N SER A 57 -12.67 0.80 -3.36
CA SER A 57 -12.05 -0.40 -3.95
C SER A 57 -10.66 -0.59 -3.39
N LEU A 58 -10.32 -1.83 -3.08
CA LEU A 58 -9.01 -2.24 -2.60
C LEU A 58 -8.45 -3.30 -3.53
N SER A 59 -7.25 -3.07 -4.03
CA SER A 59 -6.48 -4.01 -4.84
C SER A 59 -5.13 -4.27 -4.18
N TYR A 60 -4.61 -5.47 -4.38
CA TYR A 60 -3.39 -5.95 -3.77
C TYR A 60 -2.46 -6.53 -4.84
N GLN A 61 -1.17 -6.21 -4.72
CA GLN A 61 -0.11 -6.75 -5.57
C GLN A 61 0.99 -7.34 -4.70
N CYS A 62 1.31 -8.61 -4.93
CA CYS A 62 2.44 -9.30 -4.33
C CYS A 62 3.49 -9.55 -5.42
N SER A 63 4.74 -9.14 -5.17
CA SER A 63 5.85 -9.34 -6.11
C SER A 63 7.06 -9.91 -5.37
N GLU A 64 7.71 -10.89 -5.99
CA GLU A 64 9.01 -11.38 -5.52
C GLU A 64 10.12 -10.55 -6.16
N VAL A 65 11.03 -10.03 -5.32
CA VAL A 65 12.18 -9.24 -5.76
C VAL A 65 13.46 -9.94 -5.31
N SER A 66 14.23 -10.45 -6.26
CA SER A 66 15.56 -10.99 -6.01
C SER A 66 16.61 -9.88 -6.19
N ARG A 67 17.46 -9.67 -5.18
CA ARG A 67 18.62 -8.78 -5.27
C ARG A 67 19.90 -9.61 -5.13
N ILE A 68 20.82 -9.40 -6.07
CA ILE A 68 22.17 -9.94 -5.99
C ILE A 68 23.03 -8.97 -5.17
N LEU A 69 23.59 -9.45 -4.06
CA LEU A 69 24.59 -8.72 -3.29
C LEU A 69 25.97 -9.20 -3.75
N GLN A 70 26.69 -8.35 -4.47
CA GLN A 70 28.11 -8.58 -4.78
C GLN A 70 28.95 -8.02 -3.62
N GLY A 71 29.75 -8.90 -3.00
CA GLY A 71 30.70 -8.57 -1.93
C GLY A 71 32.14 -8.74 -2.40
#